data_AF-A0A932CVB9-F1
#
_entry.id   AF-A0A932CVB9-F1
#
_cell.length_a   1.000
_cell.length_b   1.000
_cell.length_c   1.000
_cell.angle_alpha   90.00
_cell.angle_beta   90.00
_cell.angle_gamma   90.00
#
_symmetry.space_group_name_H-M   'P 1'
#
loop_
_entity.id
_entity.type
_entity.pdbx_description
1 polymer ?
#
loop_
_entity_poly.entity_id
_entity_poly.type
_entity_poly.pdbx_seq_one_letter_code
_entity_poly.pdbx_strand_id
1 'polypeptide(L)'
;MTEFQSFLARAIPAIPADLKVLLRILQDEDLDDGPRLEAAGAILYTLSAGDLVPDSIGVLGYVDDALVCRIALARAGEAAPRYRERYPKLYETLATDLASAREFLGDDIFDFVGRAAVARTDNDYKGKKARDFLTDPEASGWLADEASAEIAKLVFRKPDIERELKKVDTLVPRLKQKLDAARARG
;
A
#
# COMPACT_ATOMS: atom_id res chain seq x y z
N MET A 1 -21.79 -7.62 5.17
CA MET A 1 -20.36 -7.30 4.96
C MET A 1 -20.17 -5.91 5.55
N THR A 2 -19.25 -5.72 6.49
CA THR A 2 -19.00 -4.40 7.10
C THR A 2 -18.44 -3.43 6.05
N GLU A 3 -18.40 -2.13 6.37
CA GLU A 3 -17.78 -1.13 5.48
C GLU A 3 -16.31 -1.48 5.21
N PHE A 4 -15.56 -1.82 6.25
CA PHE A 4 -14.17 -2.25 6.12
C PHE A 4 -14.00 -3.50 5.26
N GLN A 5 -14.86 -4.52 5.42
CA GLN A 5 -14.84 -5.69 4.52
C GLN A 5 -15.16 -5.29 3.07
N SER A 6 -16.05 -4.33 2.86
CA SER A 6 -16.40 -3.83 1.52
C SER A 6 -15.24 -3.07 0.88
N PHE A 7 -14.52 -2.28 1.67
CA PHE A 7 -13.26 -1.67 1.26
C PHE A 7 -12.25 -2.74 0.84
N LEU A 8 -11.95 -3.72 1.70
CA LEU A 8 -10.95 -4.76 1.39
C LEU A 8 -11.34 -5.61 0.17
N ALA A 9 -12.62 -5.91 -0.01
CA ALA A 9 -13.12 -6.62 -1.18
C ALA A 9 -12.86 -5.88 -2.50
N ARG A 10 -12.72 -4.55 -2.46
CA ARG A 10 -12.32 -3.73 -3.61
C ARG A 10 -10.81 -3.55 -3.68
N ALA A 11 -10.16 -3.27 -2.56
CA ALA A 11 -8.78 -2.83 -2.52
C ALA A 11 -7.78 -3.95 -2.78
N ILE A 12 -7.98 -5.14 -2.21
CA ILE A 12 -7.07 -6.28 -2.40
C ILE A 12 -6.93 -6.67 -3.88
N PRO A 13 -8.03 -6.94 -4.63
CA PRO A 13 -7.89 -7.24 -6.06
C PRO A 13 -7.41 -6.05 -6.90
N ALA A 14 -7.42 -4.83 -6.34
CA ALA A 14 -6.96 -3.63 -7.02
C ALA A 14 -5.47 -3.31 -6.80
N ILE A 15 -4.75 -4.02 -5.91
CA ILE A 15 -3.30 -3.82 -5.70
C ILE A 15 -2.52 -3.74 -7.02
N PRO A 16 -2.73 -4.65 -8.01
CA PRO A 16 -2.08 -4.55 -9.32
C PRO A 16 -2.30 -3.24 -10.06
N ALA A 17 -3.49 -2.66 -9.96
CA ALA A 17 -3.82 -1.39 -10.59
C ALA A 17 -3.26 -0.21 -9.79
N ASP A 18 -3.32 -0.30 -8.46
CA ASP A 18 -2.79 0.71 -7.54
C ASP A 18 -1.27 0.86 -7.71
N LEU A 19 -0.52 -0.25 -7.78
CA LEU A 19 0.92 -0.25 -8.06
C LEU A 19 1.27 0.42 -9.40
N LYS A 20 0.45 0.23 -10.44
CA LYS A 20 0.63 0.92 -11.74
C LYS A 20 0.41 2.42 -11.63
N VAL A 21 -0.52 2.86 -10.80
CA VAL A 21 -0.74 4.30 -10.55
C VAL A 21 0.42 4.87 -9.73
N LEU A 22 0.89 4.15 -8.71
CA LEU A 22 2.07 4.54 -7.92
C LEU A 22 3.34 4.64 -8.77
N LEU A 23 3.58 3.71 -9.70
CA LEU A 23 4.69 3.81 -10.66
C LEU A 23 4.59 5.07 -11.52
N ARG A 24 3.38 5.43 -11.97
CA ARG A 24 3.16 6.67 -12.74
C ARG A 24 3.43 7.91 -11.89
N ILE A 25 3.03 7.91 -10.61
CA ILE A 25 3.30 9.00 -9.67
C ILE A 25 4.81 9.14 -9.45
N LEU A 26 5.52 8.03 -9.20
CA LEU A 26 6.97 8.00 -9.04
C LEU A 26 7.70 8.62 -10.24
N GLN A 27 7.25 8.29 -11.45
CA GLN A 27 7.85 8.73 -12.72
C GLN A 27 7.38 10.12 -13.18
N ASP A 28 6.50 10.78 -12.43
CA ASP A 28 5.97 12.09 -12.79
C ASP A 28 6.94 13.19 -12.33
N GLU A 29 7.79 13.65 -13.26
CA GLU A 29 8.78 14.71 -13.01
C GLU A 29 8.16 16.08 -12.71
N ASP A 30 6.86 16.26 -12.99
CA ASP A 30 6.10 17.47 -12.65
C ASP A 30 5.56 17.43 -11.20
N LEU A 31 5.96 16.46 -10.39
CA LEU A 31 5.65 16.37 -8.96
C LEU A 31 6.88 16.66 -8.10
N ASP A 32 6.65 17.27 -6.94
CA ASP A 32 7.65 17.36 -5.89
C ASP A 32 8.12 15.96 -5.44
N ASP A 33 9.35 15.90 -4.92
CA ASP A 33 9.96 14.64 -4.47
C ASP A 33 9.13 13.93 -3.38
N GLY A 34 8.38 14.65 -2.54
CA GLY A 34 7.63 14.07 -1.42
C GLY A 34 6.63 12.98 -1.87
N PRO A 35 5.60 13.32 -2.66
CA PRO A 35 4.65 12.34 -3.20
C PRO A 35 5.32 11.22 -4.02
N ARG A 36 6.39 11.54 -4.76
CA ARG A 36 7.16 10.57 -5.55
C ARG A 36 7.89 9.56 -4.65
N LEU A 37 8.51 10.04 -3.56
CA LEU A 37 9.16 9.21 -2.54
C LEU A 37 8.17 8.34 -1.79
N GLU A 38 7.01 8.87 -1.42
CA GLU A 38 5.96 8.05 -0.80
C GLU A 38 5.45 6.96 -1.74
N ALA A 39 5.32 7.25 -3.03
CA ALA A 39 4.97 6.24 -4.03
C ALA A 39 6.05 5.15 -4.14
N ALA A 40 7.33 5.52 -4.18
CA ALA A 40 8.43 4.55 -4.13
C ALA A 40 8.38 3.70 -2.86
N GLY A 41 8.19 4.33 -1.69
CA GLY A 41 8.10 3.63 -0.40
C GLY A 41 6.94 2.62 -0.36
N ALA A 42 5.78 2.98 -0.89
CA ALA A 42 4.64 2.07 -1.00
C ALA A 42 4.91 0.89 -1.95
N ILE A 43 5.54 1.12 -3.11
CA ILE A 43 5.92 0.04 -4.03
C ILE A 43 6.93 -0.90 -3.35
N LEU A 44 7.97 -0.35 -2.73
CA LEU A 44 9.00 -1.13 -2.03
C LEU A 44 8.43 -1.93 -0.87
N TYR A 45 7.42 -1.39 -0.17
CA TYR A 45 6.72 -2.10 0.88
C TYR A 45 6.14 -3.41 0.33
N THR A 46 5.34 -3.32 -0.73
CA THR A 46 4.67 -4.48 -1.35
C THR A 46 5.64 -5.44 -2.05
N LEU A 47 6.84 -5.00 -2.42
CA LEU A 47 7.88 -5.89 -2.93
C LEU A 47 8.69 -6.60 -1.83
N SER A 48 8.62 -6.12 -0.59
CA SER A 48 9.44 -6.64 0.50
C SER A 48 8.75 -7.78 1.22
N ALA A 49 9.47 -8.86 1.54
CA ALA A 49 8.94 -9.99 2.32
C ALA A 49 8.65 -9.68 3.82
N GLY A 50 8.61 -8.41 4.19
CA GLY A 50 8.66 -7.92 5.58
C GLY A 50 7.32 -7.36 6.05
N ASP A 51 6.24 -8.08 5.77
CA ASP A 51 4.88 -7.57 5.93
C ASP A 51 4.46 -7.46 7.40
N LEU A 52 3.56 -6.50 7.65
CA LEU A 52 2.86 -6.41 8.92
C LEU A 52 1.93 -7.62 9.07
N VAL A 53 1.35 -8.09 7.96
CA VAL A 53 0.53 -9.30 7.90
C VAL A 53 1.18 -10.33 6.98
N PRO A 54 1.56 -11.53 7.47
CA PRO A 54 2.28 -12.49 6.62
C PRO A 54 1.42 -13.06 5.48
N ASP A 55 1.90 -13.00 4.23
CA ASP A 55 1.28 -13.62 3.04
C ASP A 55 0.84 -15.07 3.20
N SER A 56 1.54 -15.83 4.05
CA SER A 56 1.22 -17.24 4.36
C SER A 56 -0.19 -17.47 4.92
N ILE A 57 -0.91 -16.43 5.35
CA ILE A 57 -2.28 -16.55 5.89
C ILE A 57 -3.38 -16.42 4.82
N GLY A 58 -3.01 -16.32 3.54
CA GLY A 58 -3.92 -16.23 2.41
C GLY A 58 -4.16 -14.80 1.95
N VAL A 59 -5.35 -14.53 1.42
CA VAL A 59 -5.80 -13.21 0.95
C VAL A 59 -5.68 -12.14 2.03
N LEU A 60 -5.90 -12.49 3.29
CA LEU A 60 -5.73 -11.55 4.41
C LEU A 60 -4.29 -11.06 4.60
N GLY A 61 -3.30 -11.77 4.06
CA GLY A 61 -1.90 -11.35 4.04
C GLY A 61 -1.69 -10.03 3.32
N TYR A 62 -2.53 -9.70 2.32
CA TYR A 62 -2.37 -8.52 1.47
C TYR A 62 -3.13 -7.28 1.97
N VAL A 63 -3.63 -7.31 3.21
CA VAL A 63 -4.46 -6.21 3.74
C VAL A 63 -3.63 -4.96 4.01
N ASP A 64 -2.44 -5.13 4.56
CA ASP A 64 -1.48 -4.04 4.77
C ASP A 64 -0.94 -3.51 3.44
N ASP A 65 -0.69 -4.34 2.43
CA ASP A 65 -0.35 -3.85 1.08
C ASP A 65 -1.43 -2.95 0.48
N ALA A 66 -2.69 -3.42 0.54
CA ALA A 66 -3.82 -2.67 0.05
C ALA A 66 -3.95 -1.32 0.79
N LEU A 67 -3.79 -1.33 2.12
CA LEU A 67 -3.82 -0.11 2.93
C LEU A 67 -2.67 0.83 2.59
N VAL A 68 -1.44 0.33 2.52
CA VAL A 68 -0.24 1.12 2.19
C VAL A 68 -0.40 1.79 0.82
N CYS A 69 -0.81 1.03 -0.20
CA CYS A 69 -1.06 1.57 -1.53
C CYS A 69 -2.13 2.66 -1.50
N ARG A 70 -3.26 2.42 -0.81
CA ARG A 70 -4.39 3.35 -0.76
C ARG A 70 -4.09 4.62 0.02
N ILE A 71 -3.32 4.53 1.11
CA ILE A 71 -2.85 5.69 1.88
C ILE A 71 -1.91 6.55 1.03
N ALA A 72 -0.93 5.93 0.35
CA ALA A 72 0.00 6.65 -0.53
C ALA A 72 -0.74 7.33 -1.70
N LEU A 73 -1.71 6.64 -2.32
CA LEU A 73 -2.55 7.21 -3.36
C LEU A 73 -3.39 8.39 -2.86
N ALA A 74 -3.97 8.31 -1.66
CA ALA A 74 -4.75 9.40 -1.09
C ALA A 74 -3.90 10.67 -0.93
N ARG A 75 -2.70 10.53 -0.36
CA ARG A 75 -1.74 11.64 -0.19
C ARG A 75 -1.24 12.19 -1.52
N ALA A 76 -0.96 11.33 -2.50
CA ALA A 76 -0.58 11.76 -3.83
C ALA A 76 -1.71 12.55 -4.52
N GLY A 77 -2.96 12.13 -4.36
CA GLY A 77 -4.12 12.87 -4.86
C GLY A 77 -4.33 14.21 -4.18
N GLU A 78 -3.97 14.33 -2.90
CA GLU A 78 -3.96 15.61 -2.15
C GLU A 78 -2.91 16.56 -2.69
N ALA A 79 -1.68 16.07 -2.87
CA ALA A 79 -0.57 16.86 -3.41
C ALA A 79 -0.78 17.24 -4.88
N ALA A 80 -1.45 16.38 -5.66
CA ALA A 80 -1.63 16.54 -7.09
C ALA A 80 -3.07 16.19 -7.52
N PRO A 81 -4.01 17.14 -7.45
CA PRO A 81 -5.42 16.92 -7.81
C PRO A 81 -5.65 16.35 -9.21
N ARG A 82 -4.73 16.57 -10.16
CA ARG A 82 -4.75 15.96 -11.50
C ARG A 82 -4.84 14.42 -11.49
N TYR A 83 -4.32 13.77 -10.44
CA TYR A 83 -4.46 12.32 -10.28
C TYR A 83 -5.89 11.91 -9.91
N ARG A 84 -6.63 12.73 -9.16
CA ARG A 84 -8.05 12.47 -8.86
C ARG A 84 -8.89 12.54 -10.13
N GLU A 85 -8.63 13.52 -10.97
CA GLU A 85 -9.29 13.71 -12.27
C GLU A 85 -8.95 12.59 -13.26
N ARG A 86 -7.69 12.14 -13.28
CA ARG A 86 -7.23 11.07 -14.17
C ARG A 86 -7.72 9.69 -13.76
N TYR A 87 -7.94 9.45 -12.47
CA TYR A 87 -8.36 8.15 -11.92
C TYR A 87 -9.64 8.29 -11.07
N PRO A 88 -10.76 8.79 -11.62
CA PRO A 88 -11.93 9.14 -10.82
C PRO A 88 -12.49 7.93 -10.08
N LYS A 89 -12.52 6.75 -10.71
CA LYS A 89 -12.98 5.49 -10.09
C LYS A 89 -12.14 5.05 -8.89
N LEU A 90 -10.84 5.38 -8.88
CA LEU A 90 -9.95 5.07 -7.76
C LEU A 90 -10.25 5.99 -6.57
N TYR A 91 -10.44 7.29 -6.85
CA TYR A 91 -10.58 8.31 -5.82
C TYR A 91 -12.02 8.52 -5.32
N GLU A 92 -13.02 8.06 -6.07
CA GLU A 92 -14.45 8.18 -5.73
C GLU A 92 -14.78 7.64 -4.32
N THR A 93 -14.22 6.48 -3.95
CA THR A 93 -14.47 5.86 -2.64
C THR A 93 -13.31 5.96 -1.68
N LEU A 94 -12.13 6.45 -2.12
CA LEU A 94 -10.88 6.32 -1.38
C LEU A 94 -10.93 6.95 0.02
N ALA A 95 -11.53 8.13 0.15
CA ALA A 95 -11.65 8.81 1.44
C ALA A 95 -12.53 8.03 2.42
N THR A 96 -13.71 7.60 1.98
CA THR A 96 -14.64 6.78 2.77
C THR A 96 -14.03 5.43 3.12
N ASP A 97 -13.33 4.81 2.18
CA ASP A 97 -12.62 3.55 2.35
C ASP A 97 -11.57 3.65 3.46
N LEU A 98 -10.71 4.67 3.42
CA LEU A 98 -9.69 4.90 4.44
C LEU A 98 -10.31 5.30 5.80
N ALA A 99 -11.43 6.03 5.81
CA ALA A 99 -12.15 6.33 7.03
C ALA A 99 -12.68 5.04 7.70
N SER A 100 -13.29 4.14 6.92
CA SER A 100 -13.76 2.84 7.43
C SER A 100 -12.62 1.96 7.96
N ALA A 101 -11.45 2.02 7.32
CA ALA A 101 -10.25 1.33 7.77
C ALA A 101 -9.74 1.90 9.10
N ARG A 102 -9.70 3.22 9.24
CA ARG A 102 -9.32 3.90 10.48
C ARG A 102 -10.29 3.57 11.61
N GLU A 103 -11.60 3.59 11.35
CA GLU A 103 -12.62 3.22 12.35
C GLU A 103 -12.45 1.77 12.82
N PHE A 104 -12.23 0.83 11.90
CA PHE A 104 -12.10 -0.58 12.24
C PHE A 104 -10.78 -0.91 12.96
N LEU A 105 -9.66 -0.36 12.51
CA LEU A 105 -8.33 -0.65 13.07
C LEU A 105 -8.02 0.18 14.32
N GLY A 106 -8.65 1.34 14.47
CA GLY A 106 -8.24 2.39 15.40
C GLY A 106 -7.05 3.20 14.88
N ASP A 107 -6.94 4.44 15.35
CA ASP A 107 -5.95 5.43 14.89
C ASP A 107 -4.51 4.92 15.00
N ASP A 108 -4.17 4.32 16.13
CA ASP A 108 -2.82 3.82 16.42
C ASP A 108 -2.32 2.80 15.39
N ILE A 109 -3.18 1.85 15.03
CA ILE A 109 -2.85 0.79 14.06
C ILE A 109 -2.87 1.37 12.64
N PHE A 110 -3.89 2.16 12.31
CA PHE A 110 -3.99 2.78 10.99
C PHE A 110 -2.76 3.64 10.66
N ASP A 111 -2.35 4.50 11.61
CA ASP A 111 -1.19 5.36 11.45
C ASP A 111 0.11 4.54 11.42
N PHE A 112 0.17 3.41 12.13
CA PHE A 112 1.31 2.49 12.04
C PHE A 112 1.46 1.85 10.66
N VAL A 113 0.36 1.40 10.05
CA VAL A 113 0.37 0.91 8.66
C VAL A 113 0.79 2.04 7.70
N GLY A 114 0.24 3.25 7.85
CA GLY A 114 0.61 4.40 7.03
C GLY A 114 2.08 4.82 7.13
N ARG A 115 2.71 4.62 8.30
CA ARG A 115 4.15 4.84 8.49
C ARG A 115 5.02 3.77 7.84
N ALA A 116 4.49 2.58 7.58
CA ALA A 116 5.26 1.49 7.01
C ALA A 116 5.77 1.81 5.60
N ALA A 117 4.96 2.50 4.78
CA ALA A 117 5.37 3.01 3.47
C ALA A 117 6.50 4.03 3.58
N VAL A 118 6.38 4.97 4.52
CA VAL A 118 7.39 6.01 4.77
C VAL A 118 8.70 5.39 5.28
N ALA A 119 8.63 4.41 6.17
CA ALA A 119 9.84 3.73 6.65
C ALA A 119 10.65 3.07 5.53
N ARG A 120 10.01 2.69 4.41
CA ARG A 120 10.72 2.14 3.25
C ARG A 120 11.46 3.20 2.44
N THR A 121 11.20 4.49 2.62
CA THR A 121 11.94 5.54 1.92
C THR A 121 13.39 5.65 2.40
N ASP A 122 13.64 5.27 3.64
CA ASP A 122 14.95 5.39 4.29
C ASP A 122 15.77 4.09 4.25
N ASN A 123 15.17 2.97 3.85
CA ASN A 123 15.79 1.66 3.84
C ASN A 123 16.37 1.29 2.47
N ASP A 124 17.48 0.55 2.49
CA ASP A 124 18.02 -0.08 1.28
C ASP A 124 17.17 -1.29 0.88
N TYR A 125 16.71 -1.32 -0.37
CA TYR A 125 16.06 -2.47 -0.98
C TYR A 125 16.93 -3.01 -2.10
N LYS A 126 17.48 -4.22 -1.92
CA LYS A 126 18.43 -4.86 -2.85
C LYS A 126 19.58 -3.92 -3.29
N GLY A 127 20.08 -3.10 -2.36
CA GLY A 127 21.21 -2.18 -2.57
C GLY A 127 20.85 -0.84 -3.23
N LYS A 128 19.56 -0.48 -3.30
CA LYS A 128 19.07 0.81 -3.80
C LYS A 128 18.22 1.52 -2.74
N LYS A 129 18.33 2.84 -2.65
CA LYS A 129 17.48 3.68 -1.79
C LYS A 129 16.28 4.19 -2.57
N ALA A 130 15.22 4.54 -1.85
CA ALA A 130 14.01 5.06 -2.50
C ALA A 130 14.28 6.32 -3.34
N ARG A 131 15.22 7.16 -2.89
CA ARG A 131 15.67 8.37 -3.62
C ARG A 131 16.31 8.05 -4.97
N ASP A 132 17.00 6.93 -5.09
CA ASP A 132 17.66 6.55 -6.34
C ASP A 132 16.63 6.36 -7.46
N PHE A 133 15.43 5.87 -7.13
CA PHE A 133 14.34 5.68 -8.10
C PHE A 133 13.78 6.99 -8.69
N LEU A 134 14.04 8.13 -8.05
CA LEU A 134 13.60 9.44 -8.54
C LEU A 134 14.63 10.08 -9.48
N THR A 135 15.91 9.80 -9.26
CA THR A 135 17.03 10.51 -9.91
C THR A 135 17.83 9.67 -10.89
N ASP A 136 17.77 8.34 -10.77
CA ASP A 136 18.49 7.40 -11.62
C ASP A 136 17.51 6.62 -12.51
N PRO A 137 17.52 6.84 -13.84
CA PRO A 137 16.68 6.10 -14.79
C PRO A 137 16.89 4.59 -14.75
N GLU A 138 18.11 4.11 -14.45
CA GLU A 138 18.38 2.67 -14.37
C GLU A 138 17.71 2.07 -13.12
N ALA A 139 17.84 2.72 -11.97
CA ALA A 139 17.14 2.33 -10.75
C ALA A 139 15.62 2.37 -10.95
N SER A 140 15.10 3.44 -11.57
CA SER A 140 13.67 3.60 -11.85
C SER A 140 13.13 2.50 -12.77
N GLY A 141 13.84 2.19 -13.86
CA GLY A 141 13.51 1.09 -14.77
C GLY A 141 13.52 -0.26 -14.06
N TRP A 142 14.53 -0.52 -13.23
CA TRP A 142 14.61 -1.73 -12.43
C TRP A 142 13.42 -1.89 -11.48
N LEU A 143 13.00 -0.82 -10.80
CA LEU A 143 11.84 -0.88 -9.89
C LEU A 143 10.54 -1.16 -10.67
N ALA A 144 10.40 -0.59 -11.87
CA ALA A 144 9.26 -0.85 -12.74
C ALA A 144 9.21 -2.32 -13.20
N ASP A 145 10.35 -2.94 -13.48
CA ASP A 145 10.45 -4.36 -13.84
C ASP A 145 10.11 -5.26 -12.65
N GLU A 146 10.64 -4.98 -11.46
CA GLU A 146 10.32 -5.73 -10.23
C GLU A 146 8.83 -5.62 -9.88
N ALA A 147 8.26 -4.41 -9.93
CA ALA A 147 6.84 -4.18 -9.72
C ALA A 147 5.99 -4.91 -10.76
N SER A 148 6.40 -4.93 -12.04
CA SER A 148 5.70 -5.67 -13.09
C SER A 148 5.72 -7.19 -12.85
N ALA A 149 6.87 -7.72 -12.42
CA ALA A 149 7.01 -9.13 -12.07
C ALA A 149 6.14 -9.50 -10.86
N GLU A 150 6.03 -8.62 -9.85
CA GLU A 150 5.18 -8.86 -8.69
C GLU A 150 3.69 -8.76 -9.04
N ILE A 151 3.29 -7.73 -9.79
CA ILE A 151 1.93 -7.55 -10.32
C ILE A 151 1.43 -8.82 -11.03
N ALA A 152 2.31 -9.51 -11.78
CA ALA A 152 1.96 -10.73 -12.50
C ALA A 152 1.61 -11.92 -11.58
N LYS A 153 2.08 -11.92 -10.32
CA LYS A 153 1.81 -12.96 -9.32
C LYS A 153 0.52 -12.71 -8.53
N LEU A 154 0.11 -11.44 -8.43
CA LEU A 154 -1.05 -11.01 -7.66
C LEU A 154 -2.37 -11.38 -8.36
N VAL A 155 -2.77 -12.65 -8.22
CA VAL A 155 -4.01 -13.20 -8.78
C VAL A 155 -4.98 -13.56 -7.67
N PHE A 156 -5.97 -12.69 -7.47
CA PHE A 156 -7.00 -12.88 -6.43
C PHE A 156 -8.30 -13.41 -7.02
N ARG A 157 -8.82 -14.50 -6.45
CA ARG A 157 -10.14 -15.03 -6.83
C ARG A 157 -11.20 -14.49 -5.89
N LYS A 158 -12.29 -13.99 -6.46
CA LYS A 158 -13.43 -13.45 -5.69
C LYS A 158 -13.95 -14.38 -4.58
N PRO A 159 -14.13 -15.71 -4.79
CA PRO A 159 -14.58 -16.60 -3.72
C PRO A 159 -13.59 -16.71 -2.56
N ASP A 160 -12.28 -16.61 -2.83
CA ASP A 160 -11.24 -16.67 -1.79
C ASP A 160 -11.27 -15.39 -0.94
N ILE A 161 -11.41 -14.23 -1.59
CA ILE A 161 -11.61 -12.93 -0.92
C ILE A 161 -12.84 -12.99 -0.01
N GLU A 162 -14.01 -13.34 -0.55
CA GLU A 162 -15.26 -13.36 0.20
C GLU A 162 -15.23 -14.33 1.39
N ARG A 163 -14.57 -15.48 1.24
CA ARG A 163 -14.39 -16.46 2.32
C ARG A 163 -13.52 -15.89 3.44
N GLU A 164 -12.40 -15.26 3.08
CA GLU A 164 -11.38 -14.86 4.04
C GLU A 164 -11.68 -13.56 4.76
N LEU A 165 -12.39 -12.62 4.11
CA LEU A 165 -12.85 -11.39 4.76
C LEU A 165 -13.77 -11.65 5.97
N LYS A 166 -14.37 -12.83 6.09
CA LYS A 166 -15.10 -13.25 7.29
C LYS A 166 -14.21 -13.36 8.55
N LYS A 167 -12.90 -13.40 8.37
CA LYS A 167 -11.89 -13.50 9.45
C LYS A 167 -11.12 -12.20 9.66
N VAL A 168 -11.59 -11.08 9.11
CA VAL A 168 -10.89 -9.78 9.17
C VAL A 168 -10.63 -9.32 10.61
N ASP A 169 -11.50 -9.68 11.57
CA ASP A 169 -11.32 -9.34 12.99
C ASP A 169 -10.05 -9.96 13.60
N THR A 170 -9.51 -11.01 12.98
CA THR A 170 -8.25 -11.63 13.41
C THR A 170 -7.02 -10.78 13.11
N LEU A 171 -7.15 -9.72 12.30
CA LEU A 171 -6.05 -8.82 11.94
C LEU A 171 -5.71 -7.85 13.06
N VAL A 172 -6.70 -7.34 13.79
CA VAL A 172 -6.49 -6.31 14.81
C VAL A 172 -5.51 -6.78 15.91
N PRO A 173 -5.67 -7.98 16.51
CA PRO A 173 -4.70 -8.46 17.50
C PRO A 173 -3.28 -8.63 16.93
N ARG A 174 -3.15 -9.05 15.66
CA ARG A 174 -1.86 -9.27 15.00
C ARG A 174 -1.13 -7.95 14.75
N LEU A 175 -1.84 -6.98 14.19
CA LEU A 175 -1.30 -5.65 13.92
C LEU A 175 -0.95 -4.92 15.22
N LYS A 176 -1.77 -5.09 16.27
CA LYS A 176 -1.47 -4.57 17.60
C LYS A 176 -0.17 -5.17 18.16
N GLN A 177 0.03 -6.48 18.05
CA GLN A 177 1.27 -7.13 18.47
C GLN A 177 2.50 -6.58 17.73
N LYS A 178 2.38 -6.33 16.41
CA LYS A 178 3.45 -5.74 15.60
C LYS A 178 3.75 -4.30 16.02
N LEU A 179 2.72 -3.50 16.29
CA LEU A 179 2.84 -2.14 16.79
C LEU A 179 3.55 -2.11 18.15
N ASP A 180 3.12 -2.95 19.09
CA ASP A 180 3.71 -3.02 20.43
C ASP A 180 5.19 -3.44 20.36
N ALA A 181 5.52 -4.41 19.50
CA ALA A 181 6.90 -4.82 19.25
C ALA A 181 7.76 -3.75 18.54
N ALA A 182 7.17 -2.88 17.73
CA ALA A 182 7.85 -1.73 17.15
C ALA A 182 8.12 -0.65 18.21
N ARG A 183 7.12 -0.36 19.07
CA ARG A 183 7.24 0.58 20.20
C ARG A 183 8.29 0.15 21.21
N ALA A 184 8.47 -1.15 21.46
CA ALA A 184 9.48 -1.65 22.38
C ALA A 184 10.93 -1.55 21.86
N ARG A 185 11.13 -1.29 20.56
CA ARG A 185 12.45 -1.20 19.91
C ARG A 185 12.92 0.25 19.69
N GLY A 186 12.04 1.23 19.85
CA GLY A 186 12.35 2.66 19.76
C GLY A 186 12.36 3.31 21.13
#